data_AF-A0A3S4SJ82-F1
#
_entry.id   AF-A0A3S4SJ82-F1
#
_cell.length_a   1.000
_cell.length_b   1.000
_cell.length_c   1.000
_cell.angle_alpha   90.00
_cell.angle_beta   90.00
_cell.angle_gamma   90.00
#
_symmetry.space_group_name_H-M   'P 1'
#
loop_
_entity.id
_entity.type
_entity.pdbx_description
1 polymer ?
#
loop_
_entity_poly.entity_id
_entity_poly.type
_entity_poly.pdbx_seq_one_letter_code
_entity_poly.pdbx_strand_id
1 'polypeptide(L)' 'MRAAVARMRSLWRDMTGESAYERYLARHALEHPGCAPMSSREFWRARSRLAEESISTGCC' A
#
# COMPACT_ATOMS: atom_id res chain seq x y z
N MET A 1 -16.57 5.34 23.58
CA MET A 1 -15.49 4.37 23.25
C MET A 1 -15.40 4.03 21.74
N ARG A 2 -16.49 3.73 21.03
CA ARG A 2 -16.45 3.33 19.59
C ARG A 2 -15.89 4.39 18.61
N ALA A 3 -16.13 5.68 18.88
CA ALA A 3 -15.63 6.77 18.02
C ALA A 3 -14.10 6.97 18.09
N ALA A 4 -13.48 6.68 19.25
CA ALA A 4 -12.03 6.78 19.41
C ALA A 4 -11.31 5.68 18.63
N VAL A 5 -11.89 4.47 18.59
CA VAL A 5 -11.37 3.34 17.78
C VAL A 5 -11.44 3.67 16.28
N ALA A 6 -12.50 4.33 15.82
CA ALA A 6 -12.62 4.74 14.41
C ALA A 6 -11.55 5.78 14.02
N ARG A 7 -11.30 6.78 14.87
CA ARG A 7 -10.23 7.77 14.64
C ARG A 7 -8.84 7.17 14.73
N MET A 8 -8.59 6.34 15.74
CA MET A 8 -7.31 5.62 15.87
C MET A 8 -7.05 4.74 14.64
N ARG A 9 -8.06 4.00 14.16
CA ARG A 9 -7.96 3.17 12.95
C ARG A 9 -7.69 4.00 11.70
N SER A 10 -8.34 5.16 11.55
CA SER A 10 -8.08 6.06 10.41
C SER A 10 -6.66 6.62 10.43
N LEU A 11 -6.17 7.03 11.61
CA LEU A 11 -4.80 7.51 11.81
C LEU A 11 -3.79 6.39 11.55
N TRP A 12 -4.05 5.18 12.05
CA TRP A 12 -3.24 3.99 11.74
C TRP A 12 -3.25 3.69 10.25
N ARG A 13 -4.38 3.81 9.56
CA ARG A 13 -4.45 3.55 8.11
C ARG A 13 -3.60 4.51 7.28
N ASP A 14 -3.51 5.76 7.73
CA ASP A 14 -2.68 6.81 7.14
C ASP A 14 -1.19 6.61 7.49
N MET A 15 -0.88 6.30 8.75
CA MET A 15 0.49 6.15 9.25
C MET A 15 1.15 4.80 8.89
N THR A 16 0.41 3.70 8.89
CA THR A 16 0.93 2.33 8.68
C THR A 16 1.08 2.00 7.18
N GLY A 17 0.67 2.92 6.29
CA GLY A 17 0.72 2.68 4.84
C GLY A 17 -0.25 1.59 4.38
N GLU A 18 -1.30 1.30 5.15
CA GLU A 18 -2.42 0.46 4.69
C GLU A 18 -3.18 1.15 3.54
N SER A 19 -3.16 2.49 3.52
CA SER A 19 -3.62 3.31 2.40
C SER A 19 -2.73 3.21 1.15
N ALA A 20 -1.55 2.57 1.21
CA ALA A 20 -0.69 2.40 0.04
C ALA A 20 -1.37 1.56 -1.04
N TYR A 21 -2.18 0.57 -0.65
CA TYR A 21 -2.95 -0.23 -1.60
C TYR A 21 -4.10 0.60 -2.20
N GLU A 22 -4.82 1.38 -1.40
CA GLU A 22 -5.88 2.27 -1.88
C GLU A 22 -5.33 3.37 -2.82
N ARG A 23 -4.14 3.92 -2.54
CA ARG A 23 -3.42 4.83 -3.44
C ARG A 23 -2.98 4.15 -4.74
N TYR A 24 -2.51 2.91 -4.67
CA TYR A 24 -2.20 2.11 -5.85
C TYR A 24 -3.45 1.90 -6.71
N LEU A 25 -4.58 1.55 -6.09
CA LEU A 25 -5.86 1.38 -6.78
C LEU A 25 -6.37 2.67 -7.41
N ALA A 26 -6.32 3.80 -6.69
CA ALA A 26 -6.74 5.10 -7.22
C ALA A 26 -5.91 5.52 -8.43
N ARG A 27 -4.59 5.32 -8.36
CA ARG A 27 -3.68 5.57 -9.48
C ARG A 27 -3.93 4.59 -10.64
N HIS A 28 -4.07 3.31 -10.35
CA HIS A 28 -4.32 2.28 -11.35
C HIS A 28 -5.67 2.47 -12.05
N ALA A 29 -6.70 2.93 -11.34
CA ALA A 29 -8.01 3.25 -11.91
C ALA A 29 -7.95 4.46 -12.86
N LEU A 30 -7.04 5.41 -12.62
CA LEU A 30 -6.80 6.55 -13.51
C LEU A 30 -5.96 6.17 -14.73
N GLU A 31 -4.93 5.35 -14.55
CA GLU A 31 -3.99 4.96 -15.61
C GLU A 31 -4.53 3.83 -16.51
N HIS A 32 -5.35 2.93 -15.94
CA HIS A 32 -5.88 1.76 -16.63
C HIS A 32 -7.36 1.53 -16.29
N PRO A 33 -8.28 2.32 -16.86
CA PRO A 33 -9.71 2.07 -16.74
C PRO A 33 -10.07 0.78 -17.49
N GLY A 34 -10.09 -0.35 -16.77
CA GLY A 34 -10.51 -1.66 -17.30
C GLY A 34 -9.55 -2.82 -17.04
N CYS A 35 -8.37 -2.59 -16.46
CA CYS A 35 -7.49 -3.67 -16.01
C CYS A 35 -7.79 -4.03 -14.55
N ALA A 36 -7.85 -5.32 -14.24
CA ALA A 36 -8.04 -5.77 -12.88
C ALA A 36 -6.78 -5.43 -12.07
N PRO A 37 -6.90 -4.67 -10.97
CA PRO A 37 -5.74 -4.34 -10.16
C PRO A 37 -5.15 -5.60 -9.52
N MET A 38 -3.84 -5.55 -9.29
CA MET A 38 -3.13 -6.54 -8.49
C MET A 38 -3.82 -6.73 -7.14
N SER A 39 -4.00 -7.98 -6.68
CA SER A 39 -4.59 -8.27 -5.36
C SER A 39 -3.70 -7.77 -4.22
N SER A 40 -4.30 -7.40 -3.07
CA SER A 40 -3.57 -6.85 -1.92
C SER A 40 -2.37 -7.71 -1.50
N ARG A 41 -2.49 -9.04 -1.54
CA ARG A 41 -1.40 -9.97 -1.20
C ARG A 41 -0.20 -9.85 -2.13
N GLU A 42 -0.47 -9.74 -3.43
CA GLU A 42 0.57 -9.58 -4.45
C GLU A 42 1.25 -8.21 -4.32
N PHE A 43 0.49 -7.17 -3.97
CA PHE A 43 1.03 -5.84 -3.71
C PHE A 43 2.02 -5.84 -2.52
N TRP A 44 1.69 -6.55 -1.44
CA TRP A 44 2.61 -6.70 -0.30
C TRP A 44 3.84 -7.53 -0.67
N ARG A 45 3.69 -8.59 -1.48
CA ARG A 45 4.82 -9.40 -1.94
C ARG A 45 5.78 -8.61 -2.85
N ALA A 46 5.24 -7.86 -3.81
CA ALA A 46 6.03 -6.98 -4.67
C ALA A 46 6.76 -5.90 -3.85
N ARG A 47 6.12 -5.36 -2.81
CA ARG A 47 6.74 -4.38 -1.91
C ARG A 47 7.84 -4.98 -1.06
N SER A 48 7.66 -6.22 -0.58
CA SER A 48 8.72 -6.94 0.14
C SER A 48 9.93 -7.15 -0.75
N ARG A 49 9.71 -7.61 -1.99
CA ARG A 49 10.78 -7.76 -2.99
C ARG A 49 11.49 -6.44 -3.29
N LEU A 50 10.75 -5.35 -3.46
CA LEU A 50 11.33 -4.02 -3.66
C LEU A 50 12.11 -3.54 -2.44
N ALA A 51 11.66 -3.84 -1.22
CA ALA A 51 12.39 -3.50 0.00
C ALA A 51 13.73 -4.25 0.05
N GLU A 52 13.73 -5.55 -0.24
CA GLU A 52 14.93 -6.40 -0.36
C GLU A 52 15.89 -5.87 -1.45
N GLU A 53 15.38 -5.53 -2.64
CA GLU A 53 16.19 -4.98 -3.74
C GLU A 53 16.71 -3.55 -3.44
N SER A 54 15.92 -2.70 -2.77
CA SER A 54 16.32 -1.33 -2.42
C SER A 54 17.47 -1.30 -1.41
N ILE A 55 17.48 -2.25 -0.47
CA ILE A 55 18.55 -2.41 0.51
C ILE A 55 19.80 -2.97 -0.17
N SER A 56 19.64 -3.90 -1.11
CA SER A 56 20.73 -4.47 -1.91
C SER A 56 21.42 -3.43 -2.82
N THR A 57 20.67 -2.45 -3.33
CA THR A 57 21.22 -1.38 -4.20
C THR A 57 21.98 -0.29 -3.40
N GLY A 58 21.94 -0.37 -2.06
CA GLY A 58 22.57 0.59 -1.15
C GLY A 58 23.97 0.20 -0.65
N CYS A 59 24.72 -0.64 -1.38
CA CYS A 59 26.06 -1.07 -0.95
C CYS A 59 27.13 -0.73 -2.00
N CYS A 60 27.79 0.40 -1.78
CA CYS A 60 29.23 0.57 -1.99
C CYS A 60 29.89 0.62 -0.62
#